data_AF-A0A5C1FZG6-F1
#
_entry.id   AF-A0A5C1FZG6-F1
#
_cell.length_a   1.000
_cell.length_b   1.000
_cell.length_c   1.000
_cell.angle_alpha   90.00
_cell.angle_beta   90.00
_cell.angle_gamma   90.00
#
_symmetry.space_group_name_H-M   'P 1'
#
loop_
_entity.id
_entity.type
_entity.pdbx_description
1 polymer ?
#
loop_
_entity_poly.entity_id
_entity_poly.type
_entity_poly.pdbx_seq_one_letter_code
_entity_poly.pdbx_strand_id
1 'polypeptide(L)'
;MKNSIFYKLVKRDLILSIHIMKLRFIISFIIYSVLVLGEVFLLKQSALYRELPSNAITILDVLYELLKGISFKEVEMGRFQLPVTWLILQLSYCFILGTYVRADFIQQTPYLLARKVSRYQVLFSKFISTGILTICITLLFYIAVFFWGGIFCSYQFNWGIYTENINPKIYNHLKETIFVIKSFTLQLITSSLLVWVYLIVSTKFKSIISYILIIVIITITIFIPVICNPFDSMLIRKSLFYVNNEHFLYSISYFLLCTFFLWISGYWVGKTFEFVNRKDDSDDIH
;
A
#
# COMPACT_ATOMS: atom_id res chain seq x y z
N MET A 1 30.04 -8.01 -20.09
CA MET A 1 29.10 -7.19 -19.30
C MET A 1 27.76 -7.04 -20.03
N LYS A 2 26.82 -7.97 -19.86
CA LYS A 2 25.47 -7.94 -20.51
C LYS A 2 24.39 -7.20 -19.69
N ASN A 3 24.74 -6.61 -18.54
CA ASN A 3 23.80 -5.94 -17.62
C ASN A 3 23.50 -4.45 -17.93
N SER A 4 23.82 -3.92 -19.12
CA SER A 4 23.72 -2.46 -19.36
C SER A 4 22.34 -1.95 -19.80
N ILE A 5 21.47 -2.80 -20.38
CA ILE A 5 20.18 -2.33 -20.95
C ILE A 5 19.05 -2.38 -19.92
N PHE A 6 18.87 -3.53 -19.24
CA PHE A 6 17.80 -3.68 -18.26
C PHE A 6 17.93 -2.71 -17.08
N TYR A 7 19.15 -2.53 -16.57
CA TYR A 7 19.42 -1.55 -15.52
C TYR A 7 19.07 -0.12 -15.95
N LYS A 8 19.39 0.25 -17.21
CA LYS A 8 19.03 1.57 -17.75
C LYS A 8 17.51 1.74 -17.88
N LEU A 9 16.77 0.67 -18.21
CA LEU A 9 15.30 0.69 -18.23
C LEU A 9 14.73 0.92 -16.84
N VAL A 10 15.18 0.17 -15.83
CA VAL A 10 14.72 0.36 -14.43
C VAL A 10 15.03 1.78 -13.95
N LYS A 11 16.25 2.28 -14.21
CA LYS A 11 16.64 3.64 -13.87
C LYS A 11 15.74 4.69 -14.55
N ARG A 12 15.45 4.51 -15.84
CA ARG A 12 14.53 5.39 -16.59
C ARG A 12 13.15 5.40 -15.96
N ASP A 13 12.59 4.22 -15.67
CA ASP A 13 11.25 4.07 -15.10
C ASP A 13 11.14 4.73 -13.72
N LEU A 14 12.17 4.57 -12.89
CA LEU A 14 12.25 5.26 -11.60
C LEU A 14 12.33 6.78 -11.74
N ILE A 15 13.16 7.31 -12.63
CA ILE A 15 13.25 8.77 -12.85
C ILE A 15 11.92 9.33 -13.38
N LEU A 16 11.33 8.65 -14.36
CA LEU A 16 10.08 9.06 -14.97
C LEU A 16 8.91 9.04 -13.97
N SER A 17 8.80 7.96 -13.21
CA SER A 17 7.77 7.81 -12.18
C SER A 17 7.88 8.90 -11.12
N ILE A 18 9.07 9.16 -10.58
CA ILE A 18 9.29 10.23 -9.60
C ILE A 18 8.90 11.58 -10.20
N HIS A 19 9.30 11.88 -11.43
CA HIS A 19 8.99 13.15 -12.08
C HIS A 19 7.48 13.39 -12.22
N ILE A 20 6.73 12.35 -12.63
CA ILE A 20 5.27 12.41 -12.83
C ILE A 20 4.53 12.44 -11.48
N MET A 21 5.05 11.72 -10.47
CA MET A 21 4.33 11.45 -9.23
C MET A 21 4.67 12.44 -8.11
N LYS A 22 5.69 13.31 -8.26
CA LYS A 22 6.21 14.21 -7.21
C LYS A 22 5.14 14.99 -6.43
N LEU A 23 4.16 15.56 -7.13
CA LEU A 23 3.12 16.37 -6.49
C LEU A 23 2.14 15.48 -5.71
N ARG A 24 1.85 14.27 -6.22
CA ARG A 24 1.01 13.30 -5.51
C ARG A 24 1.71 12.72 -4.28
N PHE A 25 3.03 12.59 -4.31
CA PHE A 25 3.82 12.26 -3.13
C PHE A 25 3.66 13.32 -2.02
N ILE A 26 3.78 14.60 -2.37
CA ILE A 26 3.59 15.71 -1.42
C ILE A 26 2.16 15.71 -0.85
N ILE A 27 1.15 15.60 -1.72
CA ILE A 27 -0.25 15.51 -1.30
C ILE A 27 -0.45 14.33 -0.34
N SER A 28 0.13 13.17 -0.65
CA SER A 28 -0.02 11.98 0.18
C SER A 28 0.66 12.14 1.54
N PHE A 29 1.81 12.80 1.60
CA PHE A 29 2.45 13.14 2.88
C PHE A 29 1.57 14.06 3.73
N ILE A 30 0.93 15.06 3.13
CA ILE A 30 -0.03 15.94 3.82
C ILE A 30 -1.21 15.12 4.34
N ILE A 31 -1.79 14.24 3.52
CA ILE A 31 -2.89 13.36 3.93
C ILE A 31 -2.45 12.46 5.10
N TYR A 32 -1.30 11.80 5.02
CA TYR A 32 -0.77 10.98 6.11
C TYR A 32 -0.56 11.79 7.38
N SER A 33 -0.04 13.01 7.26
CA SER A 33 0.13 13.92 8.40
C SER A 33 -1.20 14.23 9.06
N VAL A 34 -2.24 14.57 8.28
CA VAL A 34 -3.58 14.82 8.80
C VAL A 34 -4.18 13.58 9.47
N LEU A 35 -4.02 12.40 8.88
CA LEU A 35 -4.49 11.15 9.50
C LEU A 35 -3.80 10.88 10.84
N VAL A 36 -2.47 11.04 10.90
CA VAL A 36 -1.72 10.85 12.15
C VAL A 36 -2.15 11.86 13.21
N LEU A 37 -2.26 13.15 12.87
CA LEU A 37 -2.70 14.17 13.81
C LEU A 37 -4.13 13.95 14.29
N GLY A 38 -5.03 13.52 13.40
CA GLY A 38 -6.39 13.15 13.74
C GLY A 38 -6.42 11.99 14.74
N GLU A 39 -5.64 10.94 14.50
CA GLU A 39 -5.58 9.78 15.39
C GLU A 39 -4.97 10.12 16.75
N VAL A 40 -3.90 10.94 16.76
CA VAL A 40 -3.31 11.46 18.00
C VAL A 40 -4.34 12.25 18.82
N PHE A 41 -5.15 13.09 18.16
CA PHE A 41 -6.20 13.85 18.82
C PHE A 41 -7.26 12.93 19.44
N LEU A 42 -7.75 11.95 18.68
CA LEU A 42 -8.73 10.97 19.17
C LEU A 42 -8.19 10.15 20.35
N LEU A 43 -6.94 9.69 20.25
CA LEU A 43 -6.30 8.96 21.33
C LEU A 43 -6.18 9.80 22.59
N LYS A 44 -5.72 11.06 22.49
CA LYS A 44 -5.64 11.96 23.64
C LYS A 44 -6.99 12.23 24.28
N GLN A 45 -8.03 12.42 23.48
CA GLN A 45 -9.39 12.58 24.01
C GLN A 45 -9.86 11.33 24.75
N SER A 46 -9.59 10.14 24.20
CA SER A 46 -9.95 8.87 24.83
C SER A 46 -9.17 8.60 26.12
N ALA A 47 -7.88 8.98 26.19
CA ALA A 47 -7.06 8.88 27.38
C ALA A 47 -7.56 9.83 28.48
N LEU A 48 -7.93 11.06 28.12
CA LEU A 48 -8.50 12.03 29.06
C LEU A 48 -9.83 11.55 29.64
N TYR A 49 -10.71 10.98 28.81
CA TYR A 49 -11.98 10.38 29.27
C TYR A 49 -11.77 9.23 30.26
N ARG A 50 -10.64 8.51 30.16
CA ARG A 50 -10.28 7.39 31.03
C ARG A 50 -9.37 7.80 32.19
N GLU A 51 -9.18 9.09 32.41
CA GLU A 51 -8.32 9.64 33.47
C GLU A 51 -6.88 9.12 33.40
N LEU A 52 -6.40 8.78 32.21
CA LEU A 52 -5.03 8.33 31.97
C LEU A 52 -4.07 9.53 31.95
N PRO A 53 -2.81 9.35 32.38
CA PRO A 53 -1.83 10.43 32.37
C PRO A 53 -1.55 10.91 30.94
N SER A 54 -1.13 12.18 30.81
CA SER A 54 -0.92 12.83 29.50
C SER A 54 0.15 12.17 28.63
N ASN A 55 1.05 11.37 29.24
CA ASN A 55 2.09 10.60 28.58
C ASN A 55 1.72 9.11 28.36
N ALA A 56 0.46 8.72 28.61
CA ALA A 56 0.02 7.33 28.49
C ALA A 56 0.07 6.77 27.07
N ILE A 57 0.07 7.65 26.06
CA ILE A 57 0.02 7.29 24.64
C ILE A 57 1.43 7.39 24.04
N THR A 58 1.86 6.33 23.36
CA THR A 58 3.13 6.26 22.64
C THR A 58 2.92 6.23 21.13
N ILE A 59 4.02 6.33 20.37
CA ILE A 59 4.00 6.27 18.90
C ILE A 59 3.42 4.95 18.40
N LEU A 60 3.64 3.85 19.13
CA LEU A 60 3.16 2.53 18.74
C LEU A 60 1.64 2.40 18.85
N ASP A 61 1.03 3.09 19.82
CA ASP A 61 -0.43 3.15 19.96
C ASP A 61 -1.05 3.83 18.72
N VAL A 62 -0.46 4.94 18.27
CA VAL A 62 -0.88 5.65 17.06
C VAL A 62 -0.73 4.77 15.81
N LEU A 63 0.42 4.09 15.66
CA LEU A 63 0.65 3.18 14.54
C LEU A 63 -0.35 2.02 14.54
N TYR A 64 -0.64 1.46 15.71
CA TYR A 64 -1.62 0.39 15.87
C TYR A 64 -3.00 0.85 15.44
N GLU A 65 -3.49 1.97 15.94
CA GLU A 65 -4.83 2.47 15.64
C GLU A 65 -5.03 2.81 14.16
N LEU A 66 -4.01 3.41 13.52
CA LEU A 66 -4.05 3.70 12.08
C LEU A 66 -4.14 2.44 11.20
N LEU A 67 -3.58 1.32 11.66
CA LEU A 67 -3.50 0.06 10.90
C LEU A 67 -4.43 -1.05 11.42
N LYS A 68 -5.15 -0.82 12.54
CA LYS A 68 -5.90 -1.85 13.26
C LYS A 68 -6.91 -2.59 12.37
N GLY A 69 -7.63 -1.84 11.53
CA GLY A 69 -8.72 -2.33 10.71
C GLY A 69 -9.97 -2.74 11.51
N ILE A 70 -10.71 -3.73 11.02
CA ILE A 70 -11.96 -4.22 11.64
C ILE A 70 -11.84 -5.73 11.83
N SER A 71 -12.34 -6.30 12.92
CA SER A 71 -12.43 -7.76 13.08
C SER A 71 -13.53 -8.40 12.22
N PHE A 72 -13.37 -9.67 11.84
CA PHE A 72 -14.44 -10.41 11.14
C PHE A 72 -15.71 -10.54 11.99
N LYS A 73 -15.55 -10.72 13.32
CA LYS A 73 -16.66 -10.81 14.26
C LYS A 73 -17.54 -9.56 14.26
N GLU A 74 -16.93 -8.36 14.21
CA GLU A 74 -17.69 -7.10 14.16
C GLU A 74 -18.47 -6.95 12.86
N VAL A 75 -17.91 -7.42 11.73
CA VAL A 75 -18.59 -7.42 10.43
C VAL A 75 -19.77 -8.39 10.44
N GLU A 76 -19.58 -9.61 10.93
CA GLU A 76 -20.63 -10.64 11.04
C GLU A 76 -21.78 -10.19 11.95
N MET A 77 -21.49 -9.45 13.02
CA MET A 77 -22.49 -8.91 13.93
C MET A 77 -23.17 -7.63 13.42
N GLY A 78 -22.76 -7.10 12.25
CA GLY A 78 -23.28 -5.85 11.70
C GLY A 78 -22.93 -4.60 12.53
N ARG A 79 -21.99 -4.72 13.48
CA ARG A 79 -21.59 -3.66 14.41
C ARG A 79 -20.15 -3.23 14.13
N PHE A 80 -19.89 -2.80 12.91
CA PHE A 80 -18.56 -2.38 12.49
C PHE A 80 -18.54 -0.91 12.09
N GLN A 81 -17.39 -0.28 12.29
CA GLN A 81 -17.07 1.04 11.73
C GLN A 81 -16.12 0.84 10.56
N LEU A 82 -16.39 1.49 9.42
CA LEU A 82 -15.51 1.39 8.25
C LEU A 82 -14.07 1.81 8.62
N PRO A 83 -13.03 1.09 8.15
CA PRO A 83 -11.65 1.36 8.54
C PRO A 83 -11.09 2.43 7.62
N VAL A 84 -11.56 3.66 7.79
CA VAL A 84 -11.31 4.77 6.86
C VAL A 84 -9.82 5.08 6.73
N THR A 85 -9.07 5.07 7.84
CA THR A 85 -7.61 5.30 7.86
C THR A 85 -6.87 4.27 7.00
N TRP A 86 -7.14 2.99 7.21
CA TRP A 86 -6.59 1.89 6.42
C TRP A 86 -7.00 1.96 4.95
N LEU A 87 -8.28 2.28 4.67
CA LEU A 87 -8.79 2.44 3.31
C LEU A 87 -8.05 3.54 2.54
N ILE A 88 -7.91 4.72 3.15
CA ILE A 88 -7.17 5.84 2.56
C ILE A 88 -5.72 5.43 2.31
N LEU A 89 -5.10 4.71 3.27
CA LEU A 89 -3.74 4.22 3.12
C LEU A 89 -3.60 3.21 1.96
N GLN A 90 -4.53 2.26 1.76
CA GLN A 90 -4.41 1.34 0.62
C GLN A 90 -4.64 2.04 -0.72
N LEU A 91 -5.62 2.95 -0.77
CA LEU A 91 -5.99 3.66 -1.99
C LEU A 91 -4.95 4.71 -2.41
N SER A 92 -4.17 5.25 -1.46
CA SER A 92 -3.13 6.24 -1.75
C SER A 92 -2.05 5.69 -2.68
N TYR A 93 -1.67 4.40 -2.59
CA TYR A 93 -0.64 3.81 -3.46
C TYR A 93 -1.02 3.90 -4.94
N CYS A 94 -2.25 3.52 -5.26
CA CYS A 94 -2.77 3.59 -6.62
C CYS A 94 -3.02 5.03 -7.07
N PHE A 95 -3.44 5.91 -6.14
CA PHE A 95 -3.59 7.34 -6.42
C PHE A 95 -2.24 7.99 -6.78
N ILE A 96 -1.19 7.71 -6.02
CA ILE A 96 0.16 8.25 -6.23
C ILE A 96 0.67 7.82 -7.61
N LEU A 97 0.52 6.54 -7.98
CA LEU A 97 0.83 6.06 -9.33
C LEU A 97 0.00 6.78 -10.40
N GLY A 98 -1.31 6.86 -10.18
CA GLY A 98 -2.30 7.45 -11.09
C GLY A 98 -1.99 7.11 -12.56
N THR A 99 -1.81 8.13 -13.39
CA THR A 99 -1.64 7.95 -14.84
C THR A 99 -0.24 7.50 -15.30
N TYR A 100 0.75 7.38 -14.41
CA TYR A 100 2.15 7.07 -14.77
C TYR A 100 2.27 5.86 -15.70
N VAL A 101 1.69 4.74 -15.29
CA VAL A 101 1.85 3.45 -16.00
C VAL A 101 1.34 3.57 -17.42
N ARG A 102 0.14 4.13 -17.59
CA ARG A 102 -0.52 4.27 -18.89
C ARG A 102 0.17 5.32 -19.78
N ALA A 103 0.57 6.45 -19.21
CA ALA A 103 1.30 7.49 -19.95
C ALA A 103 2.61 6.93 -20.54
N ASP A 104 3.39 6.16 -19.78
CA ASP A 104 4.62 5.56 -20.29
C ASP A 104 4.35 4.45 -21.33
N PHE A 105 3.27 3.67 -21.17
CA PHE A 105 2.89 2.65 -22.16
C PHE A 105 2.45 3.26 -23.50
N ILE A 106 1.74 4.38 -23.49
CA ILE A 106 1.27 5.05 -24.71
C ILE A 106 2.40 5.86 -25.36
N GLN A 107 3.16 6.62 -24.57
CA GLN A 107 4.04 7.66 -25.11
C GLN A 107 5.48 7.18 -25.31
N GLN A 108 6.04 6.32 -24.43
CA GLN A 108 7.47 6.01 -24.47
C GLN A 108 7.80 4.56 -24.83
N THR A 109 6.93 3.62 -24.43
CA THR A 109 7.10 2.20 -24.71
C THR A 109 7.18 1.87 -26.22
N PRO A 110 6.44 2.53 -27.13
CA PRO A 110 6.62 2.33 -28.57
C PRO A 110 8.05 2.56 -29.06
N TYR A 111 8.68 3.64 -28.60
CA TYR A 111 10.06 3.98 -28.96
C TYR A 111 11.07 2.95 -28.44
N LEU A 112 10.83 2.36 -27.26
CA LEU A 112 11.67 1.30 -26.73
C LEU A 112 11.56 0.02 -27.55
N LEU A 113 10.34 -0.37 -27.95
CA LEU A 113 10.15 -1.57 -28.76
C LEU A 113 10.69 -1.39 -30.19
N ALA A 114 10.60 -0.19 -30.77
CA ALA A 114 11.24 0.14 -32.04
C ALA A 114 12.78 -0.05 -31.99
N ARG A 115 13.38 0.18 -30.82
CA ARG A 115 14.82 -0.09 -30.56
C ARG A 115 15.10 -1.55 -30.17
N LYS A 116 14.19 -2.48 -30.46
CA LYS A 116 14.30 -3.92 -30.18
C LYS A 116 14.46 -4.28 -28.70
N VAL A 117 14.01 -3.42 -27.78
CA VAL A 117 13.89 -3.81 -26.36
C VAL A 117 12.76 -4.83 -26.24
N SER A 118 12.98 -5.91 -25.49
CA SER A 118 11.96 -6.94 -25.30
C SER A 118 10.78 -6.41 -24.48
N ARG A 119 9.55 -6.72 -24.91
CA ARG A 119 8.31 -6.40 -24.17
C ARG A 119 8.35 -6.87 -22.72
N TYR A 120 8.92 -8.05 -22.49
CA TYR A 120 9.07 -8.64 -21.18
C TYR A 120 10.01 -7.83 -20.29
N GLN A 121 11.10 -7.29 -20.85
CA GLN A 121 12.03 -6.45 -20.11
C GLN A 121 11.38 -5.12 -19.71
N VAL A 122 10.57 -4.53 -20.58
CA VAL A 122 9.82 -3.30 -20.25
C VAL A 122 8.82 -3.56 -19.13
N LEU A 123 8.03 -4.64 -19.24
CA LEU A 123 7.04 -4.96 -18.22
C LEU A 123 7.69 -5.29 -16.88
N PHE A 124 8.74 -6.12 -16.88
CA PHE A 124 9.47 -6.49 -15.67
C PHE A 124 10.10 -5.26 -14.99
N SER A 125 10.68 -4.36 -15.78
CA SER A 125 11.23 -3.10 -15.29
C SER A 125 10.17 -2.28 -14.53
N LYS A 126 8.93 -2.24 -15.04
CA LYS A 126 7.81 -1.56 -14.37
C LYS A 126 7.39 -2.27 -13.09
N PHE A 127 7.34 -3.60 -13.05
CA PHE A 127 7.07 -4.34 -11.81
C PHE A 127 8.08 -3.99 -10.72
N ILE A 128 9.39 -3.97 -11.06
CA ILE A 128 10.45 -3.60 -10.12
C ILE A 128 10.32 -2.13 -9.71
N SER A 129 10.17 -1.21 -10.68
CA SER A 129 10.04 0.22 -10.41
C SER A 129 8.85 0.54 -9.50
N THR A 130 7.68 -0.05 -9.77
CA THR A 130 6.49 0.13 -8.94
C THR A 130 6.60 -0.55 -7.58
N GLY A 131 7.33 -1.68 -7.48
CA GLY A 131 7.68 -2.29 -6.20
C GLY A 131 8.56 -1.35 -5.34
N ILE A 132 9.61 -0.77 -5.92
CA ILE A 132 10.47 0.21 -5.23
C ILE A 132 9.66 1.44 -4.78
N LEU A 133 8.78 1.96 -5.64
CA LEU A 133 7.90 3.08 -5.26
C LEU A 133 6.97 2.73 -4.10
N THR A 134 6.46 1.50 -4.06
CA THR A 134 5.63 1.01 -2.95
C THR A 134 6.40 1.01 -1.63
N ILE A 135 7.68 0.63 -1.66
CA ILE A 135 8.58 0.74 -0.49
C ILE A 135 8.70 2.21 -0.08
N CYS A 136 8.96 3.12 -1.02
CA CYS A 136 9.10 4.55 -0.72
C CYS A 136 7.82 5.16 -0.11
N ILE A 137 6.64 4.84 -0.66
CA ILE A 137 5.34 5.32 -0.14
C ILE A 137 5.08 4.77 1.27
N THR A 138 5.42 3.51 1.51
CA THR A 138 5.27 2.88 2.83
C THR A 138 6.21 3.55 3.84
N LEU A 139 7.47 3.77 3.48
CA LEU A 139 8.41 4.51 4.34
C LEU A 139 7.91 5.94 4.61
N LEU A 140 7.34 6.62 3.63
CA LEU A 140 6.77 7.96 3.80
C LEU A 140 5.65 7.98 4.86
N PHE A 141 4.77 6.98 4.85
CA PHE A 141 3.73 6.82 5.89
C PHE A 141 4.36 6.63 7.28
N TYR A 142 5.32 5.72 7.40
CA TYR A 142 6.00 5.47 8.68
C TYR A 142 6.74 6.74 9.16
N ILE A 143 7.41 7.48 8.28
CA ILE A 143 8.04 8.75 8.62
C ILE A 143 7.01 9.74 9.18
N ALA A 144 5.82 9.86 8.56
CA ALA A 144 4.76 10.72 9.09
C ALA A 144 4.32 10.29 10.50
N VAL A 145 4.14 8.98 10.74
CA VAL A 145 3.78 8.44 12.05
C VAL A 145 4.85 8.74 13.11
N PHE A 146 6.12 8.43 12.82
CA PHE A 146 7.20 8.65 13.78
C PHE A 146 7.49 10.14 14.03
N PHE A 147 7.41 10.97 12.99
CA PHE A 147 7.64 12.40 13.12
C PHE A 147 6.54 13.07 13.95
N TRP A 148 5.27 12.91 13.56
CA TRP A 148 4.17 13.56 14.26
C TRP A 148 3.85 12.89 15.60
N GLY A 149 3.89 11.55 15.65
CA GLY A 149 3.77 10.81 16.90
C GLY A 149 4.87 11.18 17.89
N GLY A 150 6.11 11.39 17.44
CA GLY A 150 7.21 11.81 18.32
C GLY A 150 7.07 13.24 18.85
N ILE A 151 6.42 14.13 18.10
CA ILE A 151 6.16 15.52 18.54
C ILE A 151 5.02 15.57 19.57
N PHE A 152 3.95 14.79 19.35
CA PHE A 152 2.72 14.94 20.12
C PHE A 152 2.47 13.85 21.17
N CYS A 153 3.14 12.70 21.09
CA CYS A 153 3.02 11.59 22.03
C CYS A 153 4.34 11.33 22.76
N SER A 154 4.37 10.38 23.69
CA SER A 154 5.61 9.94 24.31
C SER A 154 6.53 9.29 23.27
N TYR A 155 7.79 9.73 23.19
CA TYR A 155 8.80 9.21 22.25
C TYR A 155 9.30 7.80 22.61
N GLN A 156 8.79 7.19 23.68
CA GLN A 156 9.18 5.85 24.09
C GLN A 156 8.78 4.82 23.03
N PHE A 157 9.74 3.97 22.64
CA PHE A 157 9.51 2.87 21.71
C PHE A 157 8.99 1.61 22.43
N ASN A 158 8.11 1.80 23.39
CA ASN A 158 7.44 0.75 24.17
C ASN A 158 5.93 0.94 24.03
N TRP A 159 5.16 -0.11 24.30
CA TRP A 159 3.71 0.05 24.42
C TRP A 159 3.36 1.03 25.55
N GLY A 160 2.39 1.90 25.30
CA GLY A 160 1.92 2.86 26.28
C GLY A 160 1.02 2.23 27.36
N ILE A 161 0.86 2.96 28.46
CA ILE A 161 -0.14 2.67 29.51
C ILE A 161 -1.55 2.60 28.90
N TYR A 162 -1.80 3.32 27.81
CA TYR A 162 -3.02 3.21 27.04
C TYR A 162 -3.26 1.78 26.54
N THR A 163 -2.29 1.19 25.85
CA THR A 163 -2.40 -0.18 25.31
C THR A 163 -2.41 -1.23 26.42
N GLU A 164 -1.68 -1.02 27.52
CA GLU A 164 -1.75 -1.89 28.71
C GLU A 164 -3.20 -2.03 29.23
N ASN A 165 -3.91 -0.91 29.35
CA ASN A 165 -5.27 -0.89 29.89
C ASN A 165 -6.34 -1.32 28.89
N ILE A 166 -6.13 -1.09 27.60
CA ILE A 166 -7.17 -1.26 26.56
C ILE A 166 -7.00 -2.56 25.81
N ASN A 167 -5.76 -2.96 25.56
CA ASN A 167 -5.46 -4.20 24.86
C ASN A 167 -4.29 -4.94 25.54
N PRO A 168 -4.52 -5.47 26.77
CA PRO A 168 -3.48 -6.12 27.55
C PRO A 168 -2.88 -7.34 26.84
N LYS A 169 -3.62 -7.95 25.90
CA LYS A 169 -3.10 -9.05 25.08
C LYS A 169 -1.96 -8.61 24.17
N ILE A 170 -2.05 -7.42 23.58
CA ILE A 170 -0.98 -6.86 22.75
C ILE A 170 0.21 -6.49 23.62
N TYR A 171 -0.05 -5.77 24.72
CA TYR A 171 0.98 -5.34 25.67
C TYR A 171 1.81 -6.52 26.19
N ASN A 172 1.16 -7.61 26.60
CA ASN A 172 1.83 -8.74 27.26
C ASN A 172 2.55 -9.70 26.29
N HIS A 173 2.12 -9.79 25.03
CA HIS A 173 2.58 -10.86 24.13
C HIS A 173 3.33 -10.37 22.89
N LEU A 174 3.24 -9.10 22.53
CA LEU A 174 3.84 -8.61 21.29
C LEU A 174 4.99 -7.64 21.57
N LYS A 175 6.20 -8.11 21.29
CA LYS A 175 7.39 -7.24 21.27
C LYS A 175 7.22 -6.15 20.21
N GLU A 176 7.61 -4.94 20.56
CA GLU A 176 7.45 -3.70 19.80
C GLU A 176 8.18 -3.75 18.46
N THR A 177 9.41 -4.27 18.45
CA THR A 177 10.20 -4.45 17.23
C THR A 177 9.52 -5.42 16.26
N ILE A 178 8.97 -6.51 16.78
CA ILE A 178 8.23 -7.51 15.98
C ILE A 178 6.95 -6.88 15.42
N PHE A 179 6.25 -6.07 16.19
CA PHE A 179 5.07 -5.34 15.75
C PHE A 179 5.37 -4.41 14.56
N VAL A 180 6.42 -3.59 14.66
CA VAL A 180 6.80 -2.67 13.58
C VAL A 180 7.22 -3.42 12.32
N ILE A 181 8.02 -4.48 12.44
CA ILE A 181 8.43 -5.29 11.29
C ILE A 181 7.22 -5.96 10.63
N LYS A 182 6.36 -6.62 11.42
CA LYS A 182 5.18 -7.33 10.88
C LYS A 182 4.23 -6.37 10.19
N SER A 183 3.89 -5.24 10.83
CA SER A 183 3.00 -4.23 10.24
C SER A 183 3.57 -3.67 8.93
N PHE A 184 4.87 -3.37 8.90
CA PHE A 184 5.54 -2.84 7.72
C PHE A 184 5.53 -3.84 6.56
N THR A 185 5.93 -5.09 6.82
CA THR A 185 5.96 -6.14 5.82
C THR A 185 4.56 -6.42 5.26
N LEU A 186 3.55 -6.47 6.12
CA LEU A 186 2.17 -6.74 5.72
C LEU A 186 1.62 -5.62 4.81
N GLN A 187 1.91 -4.37 5.18
CA GLN A 187 1.53 -3.21 4.41
C GLN A 187 2.22 -3.21 3.04
N LEU A 188 3.51 -3.51 2.99
CA LEU A 188 4.29 -3.60 1.76
C LEU A 188 3.79 -4.70 0.83
N ILE A 189 3.50 -5.88 1.37
CA ILE A 189 2.95 -7.03 0.63
C ILE A 189 1.61 -6.66 -0.03
N THR A 190 0.69 -6.13 0.76
CA THR A 190 -0.68 -5.81 0.34
C THR A 190 -0.67 -4.71 -0.73
N SER A 191 0.04 -3.62 -0.45
CA SER A 191 0.15 -2.50 -1.38
C SER A 191 0.85 -2.87 -2.68
N SER A 192 1.90 -3.71 -2.63
CA SER A 192 2.61 -4.15 -3.85
C SER A 192 1.69 -4.97 -4.76
N LEU A 193 0.88 -5.86 -4.20
CA LEU A 193 -0.10 -6.62 -4.98
C LEU A 193 -1.16 -5.73 -5.62
N LEU A 194 -1.72 -4.79 -4.87
CA LEU A 194 -2.71 -3.84 -5.39
C LEU A 194 -2.13 -2.99 -6.51
N VAL A 195 -0.90 -2.50 -6.33
CA VAL A 195 -0.16 -1.73 -7.34
C VAL A 195 0.11 -2.54 -8.60
N TRP A 196 0.45 -3.83 -8.46
CA TRP A 196 0.70 -4.71 -9.59
C TRP A 196 -0.58 -5.10 -10.33
N VAL A 197 -1.68 -5.34 -9.62
CA VAL A 197 -3.01 -5.48 -10.24
C VAL A 197 -3.36 -4.21 -11.01
N TYR A 198 -3.19 -3.05 -10.39
CA TYR A 198 -3.42 -1.74 -11.03
C TYR A 198 -2.56 -1.57 -12.29
N LEU A 199 -1.27 -1.91 -12.22
CA LEU A 199 -0.34 -1.87 -13.35
C LEU A 199 -0.85 -2.74 -14.50
N ILE A 200 -1.22 -4.00 -14.24
CA ILE A 200 -1.71 -4.91 -15.27
C ILE A 200 -3.01 -4.39 -15.87
N VAL A 201 -3.97 -3.92 -15.08
CA VAL A 201 -5.25 -3.43 -15.63
C VAL A 201 -5.05 -2.13 -16.43
N SER A 202 -4.19 -1.22 -15.96
CA SER A 202 -3.93 0.08 -16.60
C SER A 202 -3.21 -0.01 -17.94
N THR A 203 -2.69 -1.20 -18.27
CA THR A 203 -2.13 -1.49 -19.58
C THR A 203 -3.17 -1.48 -20.70
N LYS A 204 -4.40 -1.90 -20.38
CA LYS A 204 -5.52 -2.03 -21.33
C LYS A 204 -6.59 -0.96 -21.10
N PHE A 205 -6.87 -0.64 -19.85
CA PHE A 205 -7.95 0.28 -19.48
C PHE A 205 -7.44 1.67 -19.08
N LYS A 206 -8.35 2.64 -19.02
CA LYS A 206 -8.05 3.98 -18.47
C LYS A 206 -7.70 3.85 -16.98
N SER A 207 -6.76 4.67 -16.51
CA SER A 207 -6.33 4.69 -15.10
C SER A 207 -7.48 4.83 -14.09
N ILE A 208 -8.54 5.57 -14.44
CA ILE A 208 -9.75 5.69 -13.59
C ILE A 208 -10.47 4.34 -13.42
N ILE A 209 -10.57 3.53 -14.47
CA ILE A 209 -11.20 2.21 -14.44
C ILE A 209 -10.34 1.26 -13.58
N SER A 210 -9.02 1.30 -13.77
CA SER A 210 -8.08 0.55 -12.94
C SER A 210 -8.21 0.91 -11.46
N TYR A 211 -8.37 2.20 -11.15
CA TYR A 211 -8.55 2.67 -9.78
C TYR A 211 -9.89 2.20 -9.16
N ILE A 212 -10.99 2.29 -9.91
CA ILE A 212 -12.31 1.79 -9.48
C ILE A 212 -12.24 0.28 -9.19
N LEU A 213 -11.57 -0.50 -10.04
CA LEU A 213 -11.38 -1.93 -9.82
C LEU A 213 -10.64 -2.20 -8.50
N ILE A 214 -9.61 -1.42 -8.16
CA ILE A 214 -8.91 -1.53 -6.88
C ILE A 214 -9.83 -1.19 -5.70
N ILE A 215 -10.68 -0.15 -5.81
CA ILE A 215 -11.69 0.16 -4.79
C ILE A 215 -12.61 -1.04 -4.57
N VAL A 216 -13.09 -1.67 -5.66
CA VAL A 216 -13.96 -2.85 -5.57
C VAL A 216 -13.24 -4.02 -4.88
N ILE A 217 -12.00 -4.32 -5.26
CA ILE A 217 -11.21 -5.39 -4.61
C ILE A 217 -11.09 -5.13 -3.11
N ILE A 218 -10.67 -3.93 -2.71
CA ILE A 218 -10.50 -3.55 -1.30
C ILE A 218 -11.84 -3.58 -0.55
N THR A 219 -12.93 -3.14 -1.18
CA THR A 219 -14.25 -3.17 -0.53
C THR A 219 -14.69 -4.61 -0.30
N ILE A 220 -14.49 -5.49 -1.29
CA ILE A 220 -14.79 -6.92 -1.16
C ILE A 220 -13.93 -7.54 -0.05
N THR A 221 -12.64 -7.17 0.09
CA THR A 221 -11.81 -7.72 1.16
C THR A 221 -12.32 -7.37 2.55
N ILE A 222 -13.01 -6.24 2.72
CA ILE A 222 -13.68 -5.90 3.99
C ILE A 222 -14.78 -6.92 4.31
N PHE A 223 -15.55 -7.38 3.35
CA PHE A 223 -16.72 -8.22 3.64
C PHE A 223 -16.46 -9.73 3.58
N ILE A 224 -15.40 -10.19 2.90
CA ILE A 224 -15.14 -11.63 2.80
C ILE A 224 -14.22 -12.10 3.94
N PRO A 225 -14.66 -13.07 4.78
CA PRO A 225 -13.88 -13.63 5.87
C PRO A 225 -12.84 -14.64 5.36
N VAL A 226 -11.76 -14.15 4.75
CA VAL A 226 -10.61 -14.99 4.40
C VAL A 226 -9.45 -14.70 5.35
N ILE A 227 -9.12 -15.67 6.21
CA ILE A 227 -8.07 -15.58 7.23
C ILE A 227 -6.70 -15.20 6.62
N CYS A 228 -6.42 -15.65 5.39
CA CYS A 228 -5.17 -15.40 4.69
C CYS A 228 -5.36 -14.58 3.40
N ASN A 229 -6.12 -13.49 3.46
CA ASN A 229 -6.25 -12.60 2.30
C ASN A 229 -4.96 -11.77 2.10
N PRO A 230 -4.27 -11.89 0.95
CA PRO A 230 -3.05 -11.12 0.69
C PRO A 230 -3.34 -9.66 0.28
N PHE A 231 -4.62 -9.33 0.00
CA PHE A 231 -5.10 -7.97 -0.27
C PHE A 231 -5.61 -7.25 0.99
N ASP A 232 -5.28 -7.79 2.17
CA ASP A 232 -5.65 -7.23 3.45
C ASP A 232 -4.41 -7.09 4.35
N SER A 233 -4.18 -5.88 4.85
CA SER A 233 -3.15 -5.58 5.85
C SER A 233 -3.71 -5.15 7.20
N MET A 234 -5.02 -5.33 7.44
CA MET A 234 -5.63 -5.05 8.72
C MET A 234 -5.05 -5.95 9.81
N LEU A 235 -4.54 -5.31 10.84
CA LEU A 235 -3.84 -5.97 11.94
C LEU A 235 -4.75 -6.93 12.73
N ILE A 236 -5.98 -6.51 13.05
CA ILE A 236 -6.90 -7.31 13.87
C ILE A 236 -7.37 -8.57 13.13
N ARG A 237 -7.52 -8.51 11.79
CA ARG A 237 -8.05 -9.63 10.98
C ARG A 237 -7.12 -10.81 10.88
N LYS A 238 -5.83 -10.52 10.75
CA LYS A 238 -4.84 -11.57 10.52
C LYS A 238 -4.42 -12.31 11.78
N SER A 239 -5.07 -12.01 12.91
CA SER A 239 -4.76 -12.62 14.20
C SER A 239 -3.25 -12.61 14.52
N LEU A 240 -2.51 -11.64 13.94
CA LEU A 240 -1.04 -11.58 13.95
C LEU A 240 -0.47 -11.35 15.36
N PHE A 241 -1.35 -10.96 16.27
CA PHE A 241 -1.15 -10.67 17.68
C PHE A 241 -1.37 -11.89 18.57
N TYR A 242 -1.95 -12.97 18.04
CA TYR A 242 -2.24 -14.18 18.80
C TYR A 242 -1.17 -15.24 18.50
N VAL A 243 -0.08 -15.17 19.28
CA VAL A 243 0.86 -16.24 19.69
C VAL A 243 1.56 -17.10 18.61
N ASN A 244 0.93 -17.42 17.47
CA ASN A 244 1.51 -18.22 16.39
C ASN A 244 1.95 -17.36 15.20
N ASN A 245 3.25 -17.43 14.87
CA ASN A 245 3.83 -16.79 13.68
C ASN A 245 3.34 -17.41 12.35
N GLU A 246 2.60 -18.50 12.39
CA GLU A 246 2.14 -19.27 11.24
C GLU A 246 1.27 -18.43 10.28
N HIS A 247 0.34 -17.62 10.81
CA HIS A 247 -0.52 -16.75 9.98
C HIS A 247 0.27 -15.68 9.20
N PHE A 248 1.37 -15.20 9.76
CA PHE A 248 2.26 -14.26 9.09
C PHE A 248 3.00 -14.94 7.93
N LEU A 249 3.53 -16.16 8.17
CA LEU A 249 4.19 -16.96 7.14
C LEU A 249 3.21 -17.33 6.02
N TYR A 250 1.99 -17.73 6.34
CA TYR A 250 0.96 -18.00 5.33
C TYR A 250 0.68 -16.75 4.48
N SER A 251 0.58 -15.57 5.08
CA SER A 251 0.40 -14.32 4.32
C SER A 251 1.54 -14.09 3.31
N ILE A 252 2.79 -14.39 3.68
CA ILE A 252 3.94 -14.30 2.78
C ILE A 252 3.85 -15.36 1.66
N SER A 253 3.52 -16.61 2.00
CA SER A 253 3.36 -17.68 1.01
C SER A 253 2.26 -17.36 -0.01
N TYR A 254 1.10 -16.87 0.45
CA TYR A 254 0.01 -16.43 -0.43
C TYR A 254 0.43 -15.25 -1.29
N PHE A 255 1.19 -14.29 -0.75
CA PHE A 255 1.76 -13.20 -1.54
C PHE A 255 2.65 -13.69 -2.67
N LEU A 256 3.57 -14.63 -2.40
CA LEU A 256 4.46 -15.19 -3.43
C LEU A 256 3.66 -15.90 -4.53
N LEU A 257 2.63 -16.65 -4.14
CA LEU A 257 1.73 -17.32 -5.07
C LEU A 257 0.96 -16.32 -5.95
N CYS A 258 0.36 -15.29 -5.35
CA CYS A 258 -0.33 -14.23 -6.10
C CYS A 258 0.63 -13.47 -7.03
N THR A 259 1.86 -13.19 -6.57
CA THR A 259 2.90 -12.55 -7.37
C THR A 259 3.24 -13.39 -8.61
N PHE A 260 3.37 -14.70 -8.45
CA PHE A 260 3.61 -15.62 -9.55
C PHE A 260 2.47 -15.60 -10.57
N PHE A 261 1.21 -15.64 -10.12
CA PHE A 261 0.04 -15.55 -11.02
C PHE A 261 -0.08 -14.18 -11.69
N LEU A 262 0.20 -13.09 -10.99
CA LEU A 262 0.21 -11.74 -11.56
C LEU A 262 1.32 -11.59 -12.59
N TRP A 263 2.48 -12.19 -12.37
CA TRP A 263 3.56 -12.21 -13.34
C TRP A 263 3.15 -12.94 -14.62
N ILE A 264 2.54 -14.11 -14.51
CA ILE A 264 1.99 -14.85 -15.66
C ILE A 264 0.93 -14.02 -16.37
N SER A 265 -0.04 -13.47 -15.65
CA SER A 265 -1.10 -12.63 -16.22
C SER A 265 -0.52 -11.42 -16.96
N GLY A 266 0.43 -10.72 -16.34
CA GLY A 266 1.16 -9.62 -16.95
C GLY A 266 1.89 -10.03 -18.23
N TYR A 267 2.53 -11.21 -18.24
CA TYR A 267 3.16 -11.76 -19.44
C TYR A 267 2.16 -11.96 -20.59
N TRP A 268 1.00 -12.57 -20.31
CA TRP A 268 -0.05 -12.79 -21.30
C TRP A 268 -0.62 -11.48 -21.84
N VAL A 269 -0.89 -10.52 -20.96
CA VAL A 269 -1.33 -9.17 -21.34
C VAL A 269 -0.26 -8.46 -22.17
N GLY A 270 1.01 -8.59 -21.80
CA GLY A 270 2.20 -8.11 -22.52
C GLY A 270 2.30 -8.62 -23.96
N LYS A 271 1.89 -9.88 -24.20
CA LYS A 271 1.87 -10.48 -25.53
C LYS A 271 0.80 -9.88 -26.43
N THR A 272 -0.38 -9.60 -25.88
CA THR A 272 -1.53 -9.02 -26.60
C THR A 272 -1.48 -7.50 -26.74
N PHE A 273 -0.41 -6.84 -26.29
CA PHE A 273 -0.17 -5.44 -26.62
C PHE A 273 0.12 -5.31 -28.11
N GLU A 274 -0.94 -5.10 -28.88
CA GLU A 274 -0.86 -4.35 -30.11
C GLU A 274 -0.78 -2.88 -29.70
N PHE A 275 0.22 -2.17 -30.23
CA PHE A 275 0.19 -0.72 -30.11
C PHE A 275 -1.09 -0.28 -30.81
N VAL A 276 -1.96 0.39 -30.06
CA VAL A 276 -2.97 1.24 -30.68
C VAL A 276 -2.17 2.23 -31.50
N ASN A 277 -2.06 1.97 -32.79
CA ASN A 277 -1.61 2.95 -33.75
C ASN A 277 -2.41 4.20 -33.44
N ARG A 278 -1.71 5.32 -33.21
CA ARG A 278 -2.31 6.64 -33.38
C ARG A 278 -3.00 6.60 -34.75
N LYS A 279 -4.31 6.44 -34.76
CA LYS A 279 -5.10 7.23 -35.70
C LYS A 279 -5.10 8.62 -35.10
N ASP A 280 -4.62 9.54 -35.90
CA ASP A 280 -4.46 10.92 -35.56
C ASP A 280 -5.80 11.52 -35.13
N ASP A 281 -5.91 11.93 -33.87
CA ASP A 281 -6.91 12.92 -33.44
C ASP A 281 -6.42 14.33 -33.85
N SER A 282 -5.96 14.48 -35.11
CA SER A 282 -5.65 15.78 -35.72
C SER A 282 -6.79 16.32 -36.59
N ASP A 283 -7.86 15.55 -36.78
CA ASP A 283 -9.06 15.99 -37.46
C ASP A 283 -10.17 16.12 -36.42
N ASP A 284 -10.17 17.26 -35.71
CA ASP A 284 -11.37 17.96 -35.23
C ASP A 284 -10.92 19.27 -34.55
N ILE A 285 -10.27 20.11 -35.36
CA ILE A 285 -10.43 21.56 -35.23
C ILE A 285 -11.69 21.89 -36.03
N HIS A 286 -12.82 22.10 -35.34
CA HIS A 286 -13.90 23.00 -35.75
C HIS A 286 -14.70 23.45 -34.53
#